data_AF-A0A9E0A953-F1
#
_entry.id   AF-A0A9E0A953-F1
#
_cell.length_a   1.000
_cell.length_b   1.000
_cell.length_c   1.000
_cell.angle_alpha   90.00
_cell.angle_beta   90.00
_cell.angle_gamma   90.00
#
_symmetry.space_group_name_H-M   'P 1'
#
loop_
_entity.id
_entity.type
_entity.pdbx_description
1 polymer ?
#
loop_
_entity_poly.entity_id
_entity_poly.type
_entity_poly.pdbx_seq_one_letter_code
_entity_poly.pdbx_strand_id
1 'polypeptide(L)' 'MNTEALITMILTQGIVTCFAVYFFYKVLTIPPKKEPDSFSENDDEIDRQESEKK' A
#
# COMPACT_ATOMS: atom_id res chain seq x y z
N MET A 1 35.58 14.94 15.62
CA MET A 1 34.19 15.13 15.16
C MET A 1 33.33 15.31 16.39
N ASN A 2 32.40 16.26 16.40
CA ASN A 2 31.60 16.55 17.58
C ASN A 2 30.63 15.40 17.86
N THR A 3 30.74 14.79 19.05
CA THR A 3 29.90 13.67 19.48
C THR A 3 28.42 14.00 19.39
N GLU A 4 28.03 15.23 19.70
CA GLU A 4 26.66 15.74 19.58
C GLU A 4 26.08 15.66 18.17
N ALA A 5 26.90 15.99 17.16
CA ALA A 5 26.47 15.93 15.77
C ALA A 5 26.26 14.48 15.32
N LEU A 6 27.09 13.56 15.80
CA LEU A 6 26.97 12.13 15.51
C LEU A 6 25.74 11.53 16.19
N ILE A 7 25.48 11.86 17.46
CA ILE A 7 24.29 11.41 18.19
C ILE A 7 23.02 11.89 17.48
N THR A 8 22.96 13.17 17.10
CA THR A 8 21.80 13.74 16.41
C THR A 8 21.57 13.05 15.05
N MET A 9 22.64 12.81 14.29
CA MET A 9 22.57 12.10 13.01
C MET A 9 21.96 10.70 13.16
N ILE A 10 22.50 9.89 14.09
CA ILE A 10 22.03 8.52 14.31
C ILE A 10 20.60 8.52 14.85
N LEU A 11 20.25 9.46 15.72
CA LEU A 11 18.89 9.57 16.26
C LEU A 11 17.88 9.86 15.15
N THR A 12 18.15 10.84 14.29
CA THR A 12 17.27 11.15 13.15
C THR A 12 17.12 9.96 12.21
N GLN A 13 18.23 9.30 11.87
CA GLN A 13 18.21 8.10 11.03
C GLN A 13 17.40 6.97 11.67
N GLY A 14 17.58 6.73 12.97
CA GLY A 14 16.84 5.74 13.73
C GLY A 14 15.34 6.00 13.71
N ILE A 15 14.91 7.23 13.99
CA ILE A 15 13.50 7.62 13.97
C ILE A 15 12.87 7.37 12.60
N VAL A 16 13.48 7.89 11.53
CA VAL A 16 12.98 7.71 10.15
C VAL A 16 12.90 6.23 9.79
N THR A 17 13.94 5.46 10.13
CA THR A 17 13.99 4.02 9.86
C THR A 17 12.88 3.27 10.61
N CYS A 18 12.65 3.58 11.89
CA CYS A 18 11.58 2.98 12.67
C CYS A 18 10.20 3.25 12.06
N PHE A 19 9.92 4.49 11.65
CA PHE A 19 8.66 4.83 10.99
C PHE A 19 8.49 4.09 9.65
N ALA A 20 9.55 4.04 8.83
CA ALA A 20 9.51 3.33 7.55
C ALA A 20 9.20 1.83 7.75
N VAL A 21 9.90 1.18 8.68
CA VAL A 21 9.66 -0.22 9.04
C VAL A 21 8.23 -0.43 9.54
N TYR A 22 7.71 0.45 10.41
CA TYR A 22 6.35 0.37 10.91
C TYR A 22 5.30 0.43 9.78
N PHE A 23 5.42 1.40 8.87
CA PHE A 23 4.47 1.54 7.77
C PHE A 23 4.58 0.41 6.75
N PHE A 24 5.79 -0.04 6.42
CA PHE A 24 5.96 -1.20 5.53
C PHE A 24 5.39 -2.46 6.15
N TYR A 25 5.66 -2.72 7.44
CA TYR A 25 5.04 -3.83 8.14
C TYR A 25 3.51 -3.74 8.08
N LYS A 26 2.95 -2.56 8.37
CA LYS A 26 1.51 -2.34 8.31
C LYS A 26 0.94 -2.57 6.91
N VAL A 27 1.58 -2.08 5.85
CA VAL A 27 1.13 -2.28 4.47
C VAL A 27 1.18 -3.75 4.06
N LEU A 28 2.24 -4.47 4.45
CA LEU A 28 2.41 -5.88 4.10
C LEU A 28 1.49 -6.82 4.88
N THR A 29 0.99 -6.39 6.04
CA THR A 29 0.18 -7.24 6.94
C THR A 29 -1.28 -6.83 7.04
N ILE A 30 -1.65 -5.63 6.58
CA ILE A 30 -3.05 -5.22 6.60
C ILE A 30 -3.83 -6.14 5.66
N PRO A 31 -4.92 -6.78 6.14
CA PRO A 31 -5.73 -7.61 5.26
C PRO A 31 -6.30 -6.74 4.13
N PRO A 32 -6.36 -7.25 2.90
CA PRO A 32 -6.97 -6.53 1.80
C PRO A 32 -8.39 -6.15 2.22
N LYS A 33 -8.68 -4.84 2.20
CA LYS A 33 -10.04 -4.37 2.41
C LYS A 33 -10.89 -5.05 1.35
N LYS A 34 -12.00 -5.66 1.75
CA LYS A 34 -12.99 -6.14 0.78
C LYS A 34 -13.48 -4.91 0.03
N GLU A 35 -12.94 -4.69 -1.16
CA GLU A 35 -13.38 -3.61 -2.02
C GLU A 35 -14.84 -3.91 -2.41
N PRO A 36 -15.73 -2.89 -2.42
CA PRO A 36 -17.01 -3.07 -3.08
C PRO A 36 -16.73 -3.44 -4.53
N ASP A 37 -17.38 -4.50 -5.00
CA ASP A 37 -17.18 -5.03 -6.34
C ASP A 37 -17.45 -3.93 -7.38
N SER A 38 -16.39 -3.50 -8.06
CA SER A 38 -16.45 -2.42 -9.05
C SER A 38 -17.15 -2.83 -10.35
N PHE A 39 -17.48 -4.12 -10.50
CA PHE A 39 -18.17 -4.67 -11.66
C PHE A 39 -19.63 -5.05 -11.40
N SER A 40 -20.10 -4.93 -10.15
CA SER A 40 -21.48 -5.29 -9.78
C SER A 40 -22.57 -4.49 -10.53
N GLU A 41 -22.24 -3.30 -11.02
CA GLU A 41 -23.14 -2.47 -11.84
C GLU A 41 -23.15 -2.88 -13.33
N ASN A 42 -22.20 -3.72 -13.77
CA ASN A 42 -22.02 -4.15 -15.16
C ASN A 42 -22.42 -5.61 -15.40
N ASP A 43 -22.88 -6.33 -14.37
CA ASP A 43 -23.31 -7.73 -14.50
C ASP A 43 -24.48 -7.92 -15.48
N ASP A 44 -25.28 -6.87 -15.70
CA ASP A 44 -26.43 -6.87 -16.61
C ASP A 44 -26.09 -6.44 -18.05
N GLU A 45 -24.85 -6.04 -18.36
CA GLU A 45 -24.43 -5.64 -19.72
C GLU A 45 -24.12 -6.87 -20.61
N ILE A 46 -25.13 -7.38 -21.31
CA ILE A 46 -25.03 -8.54 -22.22
C ILE A 46 -24.26 -8.22 -23.53
N ASP A 47 -24.21 -6.94 -23.93
CA ASP A 47 -23.81 -6.52 -25.29
C ASP A 47 -22.33 -6.77 -25.67
N ARG A 48 -21.40 -6.86 -24.71
CA ARG A 48 -19.98 -7.15 -25.03
C ARG A 48 -19.68 -8.63 -25.25
N GLN A 49 -20.35 -9.53 -24.54
CA GLN A 49 -20.00 -10.96 -24.53
C GLN A 49 -20.42 -11.70 -25.80
N GLU A 50 -21.38 -11.18 -26.56
CA GLU A 50 -21.84 -11.80 -27.81
C GLU A 50 -20.86 -11.55 -28.97
N SER A 51 -20.11 -10.43 -28.93
CA SER A 51 -19.15 -10.06 -29.98
C SER A 51 -17.85 -10.89 -30.00
N GLU A 52 -17.49 -11.53 -28.87
CA GLU A 52 -16.31 -12.40 -28.76
C GLU A 52 -16.61 -13.87 -29.13
N LYS A 53 -17.89 -14.25 -29.28
CA LYS A 53 -18.31 -15.61 -29.62
C LYS A 53 -18.51 -15.86 -31.12
N LYS A 54 -18.20 -14.90 -31.99
CA LYS A 54 -18.41 -15.00 -33.44
C LYS A 54 -17.13 -15.19 -34.24
#